data_AF-A0A964ZAJ2-F1
#
_entry.id   AF-A0A964ZAJ2-F1
#
_cell.length_a   1.000
_cell.length_b   1.000
_cell.length_c   1.000
_cell.angle_alpha   90.00
_cell.angle_beta   90.00
_cell.angle_gamma   90.00
#
_symmetry.space_group_name_H-M   'P 1'
#
loop_
_entity.id
_entity.type
_entity.pdbx_description
1 polymer ?
#
loop_
_entity_poly.entity_id
_entity_poly.type
_entity_poly.pdbx_seq_one_letter_code
_entity_poly.pdbx_strand_id
1 'polypeptide(L)'
;MAAPIGPYTPVVRAGDWIIVSGQLGLRDGSLVEGGVKAQTAQAIVNLRSQLESVGAKLTDVAKTLCFLTDMDTFSTFNEAYVAGFGSHRPARSTIGVASLPANGVVEIEAWAFVPAGGKKSSGGDKPSSKKPARSKK
;
A
#
# COMPACT_ATOMS: atom_id res chain seq x y z
N MET A 1 -15.22 -0.85 -3.42
CA MET A 1 -14.31 0.31 -3.49
C MET A 1 -15.15 1.55 -3.63
N ALA A 2 -14.84 2.62 -2.89
CA ALA A 2 -15.55 3.89 -3.01
C ALA A 2 -15.25 4.54 -4.38
N ALA A 3 -16.23 5.25 -4.94
CA ALA A 3 -16.03 6.02 -6.16
C ALA A 3 -15.03 7.17 -5.92
N PRO A 4 -14.21 7.54 -6.92
CA PRO A 4 -13.34 8.71 -6.82
C PRO A 4 -14.13 9.99 -6.51
N ILE A 5 -13.53 10.92 -5.76
CA ILE A 5 -14.12 12.25 -5.48
C ILE A 5 -14.00 13.19 -6.69
N GLY A 6 -13.17 12.84 -7.69
CA GLY A 6 -12.93 13.65 -8.88
C GLY A 6 -12.63 12.82 -10.13
N PRO A 7 -12.33 13.47 -11.27
CA PRO A 7 -12.16 12.80 -12.56
C PRO A 7 -10.77 12.16 -12.70
N TYR A 8 -10.46 11.15 -11.88
CA TYR A 8 -9.19 10.43 -11.90
C TYR A 8 -9.38 8.92 -11.72
N THR A 9 -8.38 8.15 -12.14
CA THR A 9 -8.31 6.71 -11.90
C THR A 9 -7.63 6.42 -10.56
N PRO A 10 -8.24 5.65 -9.65
CA PRO A 10 -7.65 5.34 -8.33
C PRO A 10 -6.28 4.66 -8.41
N VAL A 11 -6.11 3.75 -9.37
CA VAL A 11 -4.88 3.01 -9.60
C VAL A 11 -4.74 2.68 -11.07
N VAL A 12 -3.53 2.83 -11.60
CA VAL A 12 -3.21 2.50 -13.00
C VAL A 12 -1.94 1.66 -13.06
N ARG A 13 -1.92 0.72 -14.00
CA ARG A 13 -0.70 0.00 -14.38
C ARG A 13 -0.07 0.65 -15.61
N ALA A 14 1.20 1.02 -15.51
CA ALA A 14 2.02 1.58 -16.57
C ALA A 14 3.29 0.71 -16.73
N GLY A 15 3.19 -0.36 -17.51
CA GLY A 15 4.25 -1.37 -17.63
C GLY A 15 4.47 -2.12 -16.32
N ASP A 16 5.70 -2.07 -15.81
CA ASP A 16 6.11 -2.68 -14.54
C ASP A 16 5.73 -1.81 -13.32
N TRP A 17 5.32 -0.57 -13.54
CA TRP A 17 4.90 0.34 -12.47
C TRP A 17 3.40 0.28 -12.26
N ILE A 18 3.01 0.39 -10.99
CA ILE A 18 1.64 0.59 -10.53
C ILE A 18 1.64 1.90 -9.77
N ILE A 19 0.79 2.83 -10.21
CA ILE A 19 0.70 4.18 -9.66
C ILE A 19 -0.68 4.29 -9.00
N VAL A 20 -0.67 4.57 -7.71
CA VAL A 20 -1.88 4.74 -6.90
C VAL A 20 -2.04 6.23 -6.61
N SER A 21 -3.19 6.77 -7.03
CA SER A 21 -3.58 8.16 -6.73
C SER A 21 -3.60 8.40 -5.22
N GLY A 22 -3.62 9.67 -4.80
CA GLY A 22 -3.65 10.02 -3.39
C GLY A 22 -4.81 9.36 -2.63
N GLN A 23 -4.47 8.72 -1.51
CA GLN A 23 -5.42 8.03 -0.65
C GLN A 23 -5.66 8.88 0.60
N LEU A 24 -6.90 9.33 0.76
CA LEU A 24 -7.40 9.96 1.98
C LEU A 24 -7.88 8.89 2.97
N GLY A 25 -8.05 9.30 4.23
CA GLY A 25 -8.63 8.50 5.30
C GLY A 25 -10.14 8.28 5.19
N LEU A 26 -10.65 7.99 4.00
CA LEU A 26 -12.08 7.80 3.74
C LEU A 26 -12.51 6.36 4.03
N ARG A 27 -13.69 6.22 4.63
CA ARG A 27 -14.43 4.96 4.72
C ARG A 27 -15.88 5.26 4.39
N ASP A 28 -16.44 4.49 3.45
CA ASP A 28 -17.84 4.66 2.99
C ASP A 28 -18.18 6.09 2.55
N GLY A 29 -17.22 6.77 1.90
CA GLY A 29 -17.38 8.12 1.35
C GLY A 29 -17.18 9.26 2.35
N SER A 30 -16.90 8.97 3.63
CA SER A 30 -16.65 9.99 4.67
C SER A 30 -15.29 9.81 5.33
N LEU A 31 -14.68 10.89 5.82
CA LEU A 31 -13.44 10.79 6.58
C LEU A 31 -13.69 10.09 7.91
N VAL A 32 -12.78 9.20 8.30
CA VAL A 32 -12.84 8.60 9.63
C VAL A 32 -12.51 9.64 10.71
N GLU A 33 -13.21 9.54 11.83
CA GLU A 33 -12.92 10.34 13.03
C GLU A 33 -11.62 9.87 13.72
N GLY A 34 -11.04 10.73 14.55
CA GLY A 34 -9.78 10.45 15.26
C GLY A 34 -8.54 11.10 14.66
N GLY A 35 -8.73 12.08 13.77
CA GLY A 35 -7.68 12.96 13.25
C GLY A 35 -6.61 12.22 12.44
N VAL A 36 -5.39 12.79 12.43
CA VAL A 36 -4.27 12.32 11.62
C VAL A 36 -3.97 10.83 11.79
N LYS A 37 -4.05 10.30 13.03
CA LYS A 37 -3.73 8.90 13.34
C LYS A 37 -4.71 7.95 12.64
N ALA A 38 -6.00 8.19 12.85
CA ALA A 38 -7.06 7.35 12.28
C ALA A 38 -7.12 7.49 10.76
N GLN A 39 -7.00 8.72 10.24
CA GLN A 39 -7.01 8.96 8.80
C GLN A 39 -5.79 8.36 8.10
N THR A 40 -4.61 8.39 8.72
CA THR A 40 -3.40 7.73 8.18
C THR A 40 -3.59 6.22 8.10
N ALA A 41 -4.10 5.62 9.17
CA ALA A 41 -4.38 4.18 9.18
C ALA A 41 -5.39 3.79 8.10
N GLN A 42 -6.47 4.56 7.94
CA GLN A 42 -7.47 4.32 6.91
C GLN A 42 -6.92 4.57 5.49
N ALA A 43 -6.10 5.60 5.29
CA ALA A 43 -5.45 5.89 4.02
C ALA A 43 -4.56 4.71 3.56
N ILE A 44 -3.84 4.07 4.48
CA ILE A 44 -3.01 2.88 4.18
C ILE A 44 -3.87 1.66 3.87
N VAL A 45 -5.02 1.49 4.54
CA VAL A 45 -6.01 0.45 4.19
C VAL A 45 -6.53 0.66 2.77
N ASN A 46 -6.86 1.90 2.42
CA ASN A 46 -7.34 2.25 1.09
C ASN A 46 -6.26 2.01 0.03
N LEU A 47 -5.02 2.46 0.29
CA LEU A 47 -3.85 2.19 -0.55
C LEU A 47 -3.65 0.70 -0.80
N ARG A 48 -3.72 -0.12 0.25
CA ARG A 48 -3.61 -1.58 0.14
C ARG A 48 -4.71 -2.13 -0.78
N SER A 49 -5.96 -1.72 -0.57
CA SER A 49 -7.08 -2.18 -1.39
C SER A 49 -6.90 -1.83 -2.88
N GLN A 50 -6.37 -0.64 -3.19
CA GLN A 50 -6.07 -0.26 -4.57
C GLN A 50 -4.98 -1.14 -5.19
N LEU A 51 -3.87 -1.38 -4.47
CA LEU A 51 -2.80 -2.26 -4.93
C LEU A 51 -3.32 -3.69 -5.17
N GLU A 52 -4.09 -4.23 -4.24
CA GLU A 52 -4.66 -5.58 -4.34
C GLU A 52 -5.62 -5.72 -5.52
N SER A 53 -6.37 -4.67 -5.87
CA SER A 53 -7.28 -4.66 -7.02
C SER A 53 -6.58 -4.87 -8.37
N VAL A 54 -5.27 -4.61 -8.44
CA VAL A 54 -4.43 -4.82 -9.63
C VAL A 54 -3.35 -5.90 -9.42
N GLY A 55 -3.52 -6.73 -8.39
CA GLY A 55 -2.65 -7.87 -8.09
C GLY A 55 -1.29 -7.52 -7.49
N ALA A 56 -1.14 -6.33 -6.91
CA ALA A 56 0.03 -5.91 -6.14
C ALA A 56 -0.24 -6.00 -4.63
N LYS A 57 0.82 -5.87 -3.84
CA LYS A 57 0.78 -5.84 -2.37
C LYS A 57 1.48 -4.60 -1.85
N LEU A 58 1.19 -4.25 -0.59
CA LEU A 58 1.81 -3.10 0.07
C LEU A 58 3.34 -3.17 0.11
N THR A 59 3.92 -4.37 0.12
CA THR A 59 5.37 -4.59 0.08
C THR A 59 6.01 -4.39 -1.30
N ASP A 60 5.22 -4.19 -2.35
CA ASP A 60 5.72 -3.81 -3.68
C ASP A 60 5.91 -2.29 -3.82
N VAL A 61 5.43 -1.51 -2.85
CA VAL A 61 5.54 -0.04 -2.87
C VAL A 61 7.00 0.38 -2.75
N ALA A 62 7.52 1.05 -3.76
CA ALA A 62 8.89 1.56 -3.78
C ALA A 62 8.98 2.98 -3.22
N LYS A 63 7.96 3.82 -3.48
CA LYS A 63 7.93 5.23 -3.07
C LYS A 63 6.54 5.64 -2.60
N THR A 64 6.48 6.46 -1.55
CA THR A 64 5.29 7.22 -1.18
C THR A 64 5.56 8.72 -1.18
N LEU A 65 4.53 9.50 -1.53
CA LEU A 65 4.49 10.94 -1.31
C LEU A 65 3.33 11.23 -0.37
N CYS A 66 3.62 11.84 0.77
CA CYS A 66 2.66 12.05 1.84
C CYS A 66 2.45 13.55 2.04
N PHE A 67 1.19 13.94 2.17
CA PHE A 67 0.77 15.32 2.36
C PHE A 67 0.10 15.43 3.73
N LEU A 68 0.50 16.42 4.53
CA LEU A 68 -0.11 16.74 5.82
C LEU A 68 -0.60 18.19 5.78
N THR A 69 -1.79 18.45 6.32
CA THR A 69 -2.28 19.84 6.48
C THR A 69 -1.67 20.53 7.69
N ASP A 70 -1.11 19.77 8.62
CA ASP A 70 -0.46 20.26 9.82
C ASP A 70 0.81 19.45 10.09
N MET A 71 1.97 20.11 10.01
CA MET A 71 3.26 19.47 10.22
C MET A 71 3.58 19.18 11.69
N ASP A 72 2.88 19.80 12.65
CA ASP A 72 3.03 19.46 14.06
C ASP A 72 2.54 18.04 14.36
N THR A 73 1.73 17.47 13.47
CA THR A 73 1.23 16.09 13.56
C THR A 73 2.17 15.02 13.01
N PHE A 74 3.37 15.39 12.54
CA PHE A 74 4.27 14.48 11.81
C PHE A 74 4.68 13.24 12.61
N SER A 75 4.89 13.37 13.92
CA SER A 75 5.19 12.22 14.80
C SER A 75 4.03 11.22 14.86
N THR A 76 2.82 11.72 15.11
CA THR A 76 1.59 10.92 15.14
C THR A 76 1.30 10.24 13.80
N PHE A 77 1.53 10.94 12.69
CA PHE A 77 1.48 10.37 11.34
C PHE A 77 2.48 9.22 11.20
N ASN A 78 3.73 9.39 11.64
CA ASN A 78 4.77 8.37 11.51
C ASN A 78 4.45 7.09 12.30
N GLU A 79 3.88 7.19 13.49
CA GLU A 79 3.43 6.02 14.26
C GLU A 79 2.39 5.20 13.49
N ALA A 80 1.35 5.85 12.98
CA ALA A 80 0.30 5.21 12.20
C ALA A 80 0.84 4.65 10.87
N TYR A 81 1.75 5.38 10.23
CA TYR A 81 2.42 4.97 9.00
C TYR A 81 3.23 3.69 9.20
N VAL A 82 4.06 3.65 10.25
CA VAL A 82 4.85 2.46 10.61
C VAL A 82 3.95 1.28 10.93
N ALA A 83 2.87 1.48 11.69
CA ALA A 83 1.91 0.43 11.99
C ALA A 83 1.25 -0.12 10.71
N GLY A 84 0.88 0.74 9.77
CA GLY A 84 0.23 0.34 8.52
C GLY A 84 1.15 -0.40 7.54
N PHE A 85 2.41 0.02 7.43
CA PHE A 85 3.42 -0.61 6.56
C PHE A 85 4.16 -1.79 7.20
N GLY A 86 4.01 -2.03 8.51
CA GLY A 86 4.67 -3.13 9.21
C GLY A 86 6.20 -2.96 9.21
N SER A 87 6.94 -3.93 8.66
CA SER A 87 8.40 -3.85 8.48
C SER A 87 8.83 -3.19 7.17
N HIS A 88 7.91 -3.00 6.21
CA HIS A 88 8.24 -2.42 4.91
C HIS A 88 8.52 -0.93 5.01
N ARG A 89 9.55 -0.44 4.32
CA ARG A 89 9.98 0.97 4.36
C ARG A 89 10.24 1.48 2.94
N PRO A 90 9.19 1.92 2.23
CA PRO A 90 9.36 2.61 0.95
C PRO A 90 10.22 3.86 1.10
N ALA A 91 10.89 4.28 0.02
CA ALA A 91 11.37 5.65 -0.06
C ALA A 91 10.19 6.60 0.18
N ARG A 92 10.41 7.75 0.83
CA ARG A 92 9.32 8.63 1.23
C ARG A 92 9.72 10.09 1.16
N SER A 93 8.77 10.93 0.75
CA SER A 93 8.79 12.38 0.96
C SER A 93 7.51 12.75 1.70
N THR A 94 7.61 13.68 2.65
CA THR A 94 6.45 14.21 3.38
C THR A 94 6.53 15.73 3.36
N ILE A 95 5.43 16.39 3.00
CA ILE A 95 5.35 17.85 2.90
C ILE A 95 4.10 18.38 3.57
N GLY A 96 4.18 19.62 4.06
CA GLY A 96 3.02 20.39 4.50
C GLY A 96 2.28 21.00 3.31
N VAL A 97 0.95 20.98 3.35
CA VAL A 97 0.07 21.59 2.34
C VAL A 97 -1.01 22.43 3.00
N ALA A 98 -1.58 23.40 2.27
CA ALA A 98 -2.59 24.30 2.84
C ALA A 98 -3.92 23.59 3.16
N SER A 99 -4.33 22.63 2.33
CA SER A 99 -5.59 21.89 2.49
C SER A 99 -5.59 20.64 1.61
N LEU A 100 -6.45 19.67 1.94
CA LEU A 100 -6.71 18.47 1.14
C LEU A 100 -8.21 18.33 0.81
N PRO A 101 -8.58 17.55 -0.22
CA PRO A 101 -9.98 17.29 -0.52
C PRO A 101 -10.76 16.71 0.67
N ALA A 102 -12.07 16.94 0.69
CA ALA A 102 -12.97 16.52 1.78
C ALA A 102 -12.58 17.01 3.19
N ASN A 103 -11.69 18.02 3.30
CA ASN A 103 -11.07 18.46 4.55
C ASN A 103 -10.26 17.36 5.25
N GLY A 104 -9.62 16.48 4.47
CA GLY A 104 -8.68 15.50 4.99
C GLY A 104 -7.48 16.17 5.66
N VAL A 105 -6.87 15.48 6.62
CA VAL A 105 -5.64 15.97 7.29
C VAL A 105 -4.38 15.24 6.84
N VAL A 106 -4.55 14.16 6.08
CA VAL A 106 -3.47 13.36 5.49
C VAL A 106 -3.92 12.74 4.17
N GLU A 107 -3.02 12.75 3.18
CA GLU A 107 -3.17 12.06 1.90
C GLU A 107 -1.88 11.32 1.54
N ILE A 108 -1.98 10.09 1.03
CA ILE A 108 -0.83 9.24 0.70
C ILE A 108 -0.93 8.75 -0.75
N GLU A 109 -0.01 9.20 -1.60
CA GLU A 109 0.22 8.66 -2.94
C GLU A 109 1.30 7.57 -2.88
N ALA A 110 1.25 6.59 -3.79
CA ALA A 110 2.24 5.52 -3.85
C ALA A 110 2.57 5.06 -5.27
N TRP A 111 3.83 4.67 -5.45
CA TRP A 111 4.35 3.98 -6.63
C TRP A 111 4.85 2.61 -6.21
N ALA A 112 4.32 1.56 -6.85
CA ALA A 112 4.72 0.18 -6.65
C ALA A 112 5.36 -0.40 -7.91
N PHE A 113 6.31 -1.31 -7.74
CA PHE A 113 7.03 -1.94 -8.85
C PHE A 113 6.73 -3.44 -8.86
N VAL A 114 6.08 -3.90 -9.92
CA VAL A 114 5.73 -5.32 -10.13
C VAL A 114 6.03 -5.68 -11.59
N PRO A 115 7.13 -6.39 -11.87
CA PRO A 115 7.47 -6.81 -13.23
C PRO A 115 6.34 -7.57 -13.91
N ALA A 116 5.87 -7.08 -15.06
CA ALA A 116 4.74 -7.66 -15.79
C ALA A 116 5.06 -9.06 -16.37
N GLY A 117 6.35 -9.42 -16.49
CA GLY A 117 6.83 -10.70 -17.01
C GLY A 117 7.29 -11.74 -15.96
N GLY A 118 7.10 -11.47 -14.66
CA GLY A 118 7.72 -12.23 -13.57
C GLY A 118 6.84 -13.26 -12.87
N LYS A 119 6.26 -14.25 -13.56
CA LYS A 119 5.85 -15.51 -12.93
C LYS A 119 6.64 -16.68 -13.51
N LYS A 120 7.76 -17.04 -12.88
CA LYS A 120 8.28 -18.43 -12.81
C LYS A 120 9.06 -18.71 -11.50
N SER A 121 8.45 -19.58 -10.68
CA SER A 121 9.00 -20.39 -9.55
C SER A 121 9.55 -19.63 -8.32
N SER A 122 9.43 -20.12 -7.08
CA SER A 122 9.46 -21.50 -6.54
C SER A 122 8.74 -21.53 -5.17
N GLY A 123 8.29 -22.65 -4.61
CA GLY A 123 8.44 -24.05 -4.99
C GLY A 123 7.44 -24.90 -4.21
N GLY A 124 6.91 -25.93 -4.88
CA GLY A 124 6.25 -27.03 -4.20
C GLY A 124 7.32 -27.92 -3.59
N ASP A 125 7.28 -28.10 -2.29
CA ASP A 125 8.01 -29.17 -1.61
C ASP A 125 7.00 -30.20 -1.12
N LYS A 126 7.10 -31.42 -1.65
CA LYS A 126 6.65 -32.68 -1.05
C LYS A 126 7.16 -33.87 -1.89
N PRO A 127 7.34 -35.04 -1.28
CA PRO A 127 8.67 -35.58 -1.04
C PRO A 127 8.98 -36.77 -1.97
N SER A 128 10.26 -36.93 -2.29
CA SER A 128 10.78 -38.13 -2.94
C SER A 128 10.61 -39.36 -2.03
N SER A 129 9.68 -40.23 -2.39
CA SER A 129 9.52 -41.57 -1.84
C SER A 129 10.62 -42.49 -2.37
N LYS A 130 11.63 -42.79 -1.55
CA LYS A 130 12.54 -43.92 -1.78
C LYS A 130 11.87 -45.22 -1.32
N LYS A 131 11.59 -46.12 -2.27
CA LYS A 131 11.26 -47.54 -2.05
C LYS A 131 12.55 -48.40 -2.15
N PRO A 132 12.55 -49.67 -1.70
CA PRO A 132 13.44 -50.18 -0.68
C PRO A 132 14.72 -50.83 -1.22
N ALA A 133 15.76 -50.86 -0.37
CA ALA A 133 16.98 -51.62 -0.62
C ALA A 133 16.70 -53.12 -0.63
N ARG A 134 17.19 -53.78 -1.68
CA ARG A 134 17.07 -55.22 -1.93
C ARG A 134 18.23 -55.93 -1.21
N SER A 135 17.88 -56.87 -0.34
CA SER A 135 18.81 -57.81 0.30
C SER A 135 19.60 -58.62 -0.74
N LYS A 136 20.93 -58.72 -0.56
CA LYS A 136 21.75 -59.84 -1.05
C LYS A 136 22.94 -60.09 -0.10
N LYS A 137 22.91 -61.29 0.49
CA LYS A 137 23.94 -62.07 1.20
C LYS A 137 24.45 -61.52 2.53
#